data_AF-A0A7S3I297-F1
#
_entry.id   AF-A0A7S3I297-F1
#
_cell.length_a   1.000
_cell.length_b   1.000
_cell.length_c   1.000
_cell.angle_alpha   90.00
_cell.angle_beta   90.00
_cell.angle_gamma   90.00
#
_symmetry.space_group_name_H-M   'P 1'
#
loop_
_entity.id
_entity.type
_entity.pdbx_description
1 polymer ?
#
loop_
_entity_poly.entity_id
_entity_poly.type
_entity_poly.pdbx_seq_one_letter_code
_entity_poly.pdbx_strand_id
1 'polypeptide(L)'
;AACYGFATAATLAANFAASPTLQSIVGECTGGRYSECDPESADWLKNMIAGLFNHLDADSERLTQVITGLRQESEALGPAVRSIHQRYCLVLYEQYGNDIGIVFTYLMNIVETGVGKWFLIDAGVPHCYLQGELMECMVNSDNVVRGGLTPKLKDSATLCQILPYESRQEPAVADGTVLLESEGRRVLEYY
;
A
#
# COMPACT_ATOMS: atom_id res chain seq x y z
N ALA A 1 -10.84 -0.55 -4.75
CA ALA A 1 -9.45 -1.00 -4.60
C ALA A 1 -8.90 -0.60 -3.23
N ALA A 2 -8.02 -1.40 -2.67
CA ALA A 2 -7.45 -1.21 -1.35
C ALA A 2 -6.00 -1.71 -1.29
N CYS A 3 -5.18 -1.11 -0.44
CA CYS A 3 -3.92 -1.71 -0.02
C CYS A 3 -4.16 -2.77 1.07
N TYR A 4 -3.42 -3.87 1.03
CA TYR A 4 -3.51 -4.96 2.01
C TYR A 4 -2.15 -5.60 2.30
N GLY A 5 -1.68 -5.47 3.53
CA GLY A 5 -0.46 -6.13 4.02
C GLY A 5 0.80 -5.71 3.27
N PHE A 6 1.95 -6.16 3.76
CA PHE A 6 3.19 -6.04 2.99
C PHE A 6 3.15 -7.01 1.82
N ALA A 7 3.58 -6.56 0.65
CA ALA A 7 3.55 -7.39 -0.54
C ALA A 7 4.59 -8.52 -0.48
N THR A 8 4.40 -9.51 -1.34
CA THR A 8 5.34 -10.62 -1.51
C THR A 8 6.66 -10.15 -2.10
N ALA A 9 7.70 -10.97 -1.94
CA ALA A 9 8.99 -10.73 -2.57
C ALA A 9 8.91 -10.48 -4.07
N ALA A 10 8.07 -11.24 -4.77
CA ALA A 10 7.86 -11.10 -6.21
C ALA A 10 7.26 -9.74 -6.57
N THR A 11 6.23 -9.28 -5.85
CA THR A 11 5.59 -7.98 -6.07
C THR A 11 6.57 -6.83 -5.80
N LEU A 12 7.32 -6.91 -4.71
CA LEU A 12 8.31 -5.89 -4.34
C LEU A 12 9.45 -5.82 -5.38
N ALA A 13 9.98 -6.96 -5.80
CA ALA A 13 10.97 -7.02 -6.86
C ALA A 13 10.45 -6.43 -8.18
N ALA A 14 9.20 -6.68 -8.55
CA ALA A 14 8.59 -6.10 -9.74
C ALA A 14 8.44 -4.57 -9.63
N ASN A 15 7.99 -4.08 -8.47
CA ASN A 15 7.87 -2.64 -8.21
C ASN A 15 9.23 -1.95 -8.29
N PHE A 16 10.26 -2.51 -7.65
CA PHE A 16 11.61 -1.96 -7.69
C PHE A 16 12.24 -2.04 -9.08
N ALA A 17 12.09 -3.16 -9.80
CA ALA A 17 12.59 -3.28 -11.17
C ALA A 17 11.97 -2.24 -12.12
N ALA A 18 10.71 -1.85 -11.89
CA ALA A 18 9.99 -0.88 -12.71
C ALA A 18 10.30 0.60 -12.36
N SER A 19 11.07 0.87 -11.29
CA SER A 19 11.31 2.23 -10.80
C SER A 19 12.74 2.42 -10.29
N PRO A 20 13.62 3.08 -11.08
CA PRO A 20 14.91 3.56 -10.59
C PRO A 20 14.80 4.43 -9.34
N THR A 21 13.74 5.25 -9.25
CA THR A 21 13.47 6.06 -8.05
C THR A 21 13.28 5.20 -6.81
N LEU A 22 12.48 4.12 -6.87
CA LEU A 22 12.35 3.21 -5.73
C LEU A 22 13.66 2.48 -5.41
N GLN A 23 14.44 2.06 -6.41
CA GLN A 23 15.74 1.44 -6.16
C GLN A 23 16.69 2.38 -5.40
N SER A 24 16.63 3.69 -5.69
CA SER A 24 17.49 4.69 -5.06
C SER A 24 17.25 4.80 -3.55
N ILE A 25 16.01 4.63 -3.10
CA ILE A 25 15.67 4.77 -1.68
C ILE A 25 15.92 3.50 -0.86
N VAL A 26 16.11 2.33 -1.49
CA VAL A 26 16.39 1.08 -0.76
C VAL A 26 17.66 1.22 0.07
N GLY A 27 18.73 1.77 -0.50
CA GLY A 27 19.98 1.95 0.23
C GLY A 27 19.90 3.03 1.31
N GLU A 28 19.15 4.10 1.06
CA GLU A 28 18.88 5.14 2.06
C GLU A 28 18.13 4.58 3.27
N CYS A 29 17.18 3.65 3.04
CA CYS A 29 16.34 3.13 4.11
C CYS A 29 16.97 1.93 4.84
N THR A 30 17.69 1.07 4.13
CA THR A 30 18.18 -0.21 4.68
C THR A 30 19.67 -0.21 5.00
N GLY A 31 20.43 0.78 4.51
CA GLY A 31 21.90 0.79 4.55
C GLY A 31 22.57 -0.25 3.64
N GLY A 32 21.79 -1.09 2.95
CA GLY A 32 22.25 -2.12 2.03
C GLY A 32 22.15 -1.69 0.56
N ARG A 33 22.50 -2.59 -0.35
CA ARG A 33 22.28 -2.37 -1.79
C ARG A 33 20.92 -2.90 -2.22
N TYR A 34 20.35 -2.33 -3.28
CA TYR A 34 19.14 -2.91 -3.90
C TYR A 34 19.34 -4.38 -4.30
N SER A 35 20.55 -4.78 -4.72
CA SER A 35 20.89 -6.18 -5.03
C SER A 35 20.82 -7.13 -3.84
N GLU A 36 20.74 -6.61 -2.61
CA GLU A 36 20.66 -7.35 -1.34
C GLU A 36 19.25 -7.28 -0.74
N CYS A 37 18.27 -6.86 -1.52
CA CYS A 37 16.87 -6.79 -1.11
C CYS A 37 16.35 -8.17 -0.73
N ASP A 38 15.97 -8.35 0.54
CA ASP A 38 15.36 -9.57 1.07
C ASP A 38 14.01 -9.25 1.71
N PRO A 39 12.95 -9.09 0.90
CA PRO A 39 11.63 -8.71 1.38
C PRO A 39 10.95 -9.77 2.24
N GLU A 40 11.42 -11.03 2.24
CA GLU A 40 10.92 -12.06 3.16
C GLU A 40 11.54 -11.94 4.56
N SER A 41 12.66 -11.22 4.68
CA SER A 41 13.27 -10.91 5.96
C SER A 41 12.50 -9.82 6.72
N ALA A 42 12.01 -10.18 7.90
CA ALA A 42 11.36 -9.25 8.81
C ALA A 42 12.30 -8.09 9.20
N ASP A 43 13.59 -8.36 9.37
CA ASP A 43 14.59 -7.32 9.69
C ASP A 43 14.77 -6.35 8.52
N TRP A 44 14.77 -6.86 7.28
CA TRP A 44 14.84 -6.01 6.09
C TRP A 44 13.60 -5.12 5.97
N LEU A 45 12.40 -5.69 6.10
CA LEU A 45 11.15 -4.92 6.09
C LEU A 45 11.13 -3.87 7.20
N LYS A 46 11.59 -4.23 8.39
CA LYS A 46 11.69 -3.31 9.53
C LYS A 46 12.63 -2.15 9.25
N ASN A 47 13.81 -2.42 8.70
CA ASN A 47 14.77 -1.39 8.32
C ASN A 47 14.22 -0.52 7.20
N MET A 48 13.60 -1.11 6.18
CA MET A 48 12.99 -0.38 5.07
C MET A 48 11.93 0.60 5.59
N ILE A 49 11.00 0.14 6.43
CA ILE A 49 9.91 0.97 6.98
C ILE A 49 10.44 2.02 7.96
N ALA A 50 11.37 1.66 8.84
CA ALA A 50 12.00 2.63 9.72
C ALA A 50 12.73 3.72 8.93
N GLY A 51 13.41 3.36 7.84
CA GLY A 51 14.08 4.28 6.94
C GLY A 51 13.12 5.22 6.20
N LEU A 52 11.97 4.72 5.75
CA LEU A 52 10.93 5.57 5.14
C LEU A 52 10.51 6.71 6.09
N PHE A 53 10.31 6.43 7.38
CA PHE A 53 9.89 7.46 8.34
C PHE A 53 11.06 8.32 8.86
N ASN A 54 12.19 7.70 9.20
CA ASN A 54 13.30 8.39 9.85
C ASN A 54 14.19 9.17 8.88
N HIS A 55 14.19 8.80 7.59
CA HIS A 55 15.02 9.43 6.58
C HIS A 55 14.19 10.18 5.53
N LEU A 56 13.17 9.54 4.95
CA LEU A 56 12.39 10.19 3.88
C LEU A 56 11.30 11.12 4.42
N ASP A 57 10.42 10.67 5.32
CA ASP A 57 9.33 11.52 5.85
C ASP A 57 9.86 12.69 6.69
N ALA A 58 11.05 12.53 7.26
CA ALA A 58 11.76 13.58 8.01
C ALA A 58 12.45 14.63 7.09
N ASP A 59 12.67 14.32 5.81
CA ASP A 59 13.30 15.21 4.82
C ASP A 59 12.29 15.55 3.70
N SER A 60 11.57 16.66 3.89
CA SER A 60 10.52 17.08 2.95
C SER A 60 11.04 17.37 1.54
N GLU A 61 12.29 17.81 1.39
CA GLU A 61 12.88 18.05 0.07
C GLU A 61 13.16 16.72 -0.63
N ARG A 62 13.82 15.79 0.06
CA ARG A 62 14.08 14.45 -0.47
C ARG A 62 12.78 13.70 -0.78
N LEU A 63 11.78 13.76 0.09
CA LEU A 63 10.48 13.16 -0.15
C LEU A 63 9.81 13.72 -1.41
N THR A 64 9.86 15.04 -1.59
CA THR A 64 9.35 15.71 -2.79
C THR A 64 10.07 15.22 -4.04
N GLN A 65 11.41 15.08 -3.99
CA GLN A 65 12.19 14.55 -5.12
C GLN A 65 11.79 13.11 -5.46
N VAL A 66 11.66 12.25 -4.46
CA VAL A 66 11.27 10.84 -4.64
C VAL A 66 9.87 10.75 -5.25
N ILE A 67 8.89 11.44 -4.68
CA ILE A 67 7.51 11.40 -5.20
C ILE A 67 7.42 11.99 -6.61
N THR A 68 8.18 13.06 -6.89
CA THR A 68 8.28 13.62 -8.24
C THR A 68 8.87 12.62 -9.23
N GLY A 69 9.92 11.88 -8.84
CA GLY A 69 10.51 10.82 -9.65
C GLY A 69 9.52 9.70 -9.97
N LEU A 70 8.84 9.17 -8.94
CA LEU A 70 7.80 8.13 -9.11
C LEU A 70 6.67 8.59 -10.03
N ARG A 71 6.24 9.85 -9.88
CA ARG A 71 5.24 10.46 -10.74
C ARG A 71 5.72 10.55 -12.19
N GLN A 72 6.92 11.07 -12.44
CA GLN A 72 7.47 11.21 -13.79
C GLN A 72 7.66 9.85 -14.48
N GLU A 73 8.18 8.86 -13.77
CA GLU A 73 8.31 7.49 -14.26
C GLU A 73 6.94 6.89 -14.62
N SER A 74 5.93 7.12 -13.78
CA SER A 74 4.56 6.67 -14.02
C SER A 74 3.91 7.40 -15.20
N GLU A 75 4.08 8.72 -15.32
CA GLU A 75 3.54 9.55 -16.40
C GLU A 75 4.14 9.20 -17.76
N ALA A 76 5.43 8.84 -17.81
CA ALA A 76 6.13 8.43 -19.03
C ALA A 76 5.56 7.14 -19.65
N LEU A 77 4.86 6.33 -18.86
CA LEU A 77 4.19 5.12 -19.33
C LEU A 77 2.77 5.43 -19.81
N GLY A 78 2.33 4.75 -20.87
CA GLY A 78 0.92 4.81 -21.29
C GLY A 78 -0.01 4.10 -20.29
N PRO A 79 -1.30 4.48 -20.18
CA PRO A 79 -2.23 3.91 -19.21
C PRO A 79 -2.35 2.38 -19.24
N ALA A 80 -2.20 1.76 -20.42
CA ALA A 80 -2.29 0.31 -20.58
C ALA A 80 -1.04 -0.46 -20.11
N VAL A 81 0.09 0.23 -19.88
CA VAL A 81 1.37 -0.38 -19.51
C VAL A 81 1.72 -0.12 -18.04
N ARG A 82 1.14 0.91 -17.43
CA ARG A 82 1.36 1.23 -16.01
C ARG A 82 0.97 0.06 -15.12
N SER A 83 1.82 -0.26 -14.16
CA SER A 83 1.43 -1.15 -13.07
C SER A 83 0.32 -0.53 -12.23
N ILE A 84 -0.35 -1.35 -11.42
CA ILE A 84 -1.38 -0.88 -10.51
C ILE A 84 -0.83 0.16 -9.52
N HIS A 85 0.38 -0.04 -9.00
CA HIS A 85 1.04 0.91 -8.10
C HIS A 85 1.37 2.23 -8.78
N GLN A 86 1.88 2.21 -10.01
CA GLN A 86 2.14 3.42 -10.79
C GLN A 86 0.85 4.19 -11.10
N ARG A 87 -0.25 3.49 -11.39
CA ARG A 87 -1.57 4.12 -11.56
C ARG A 87 -2.02 4.82 -10.27
N TYR A 88 -1.97 4.14 -9.13
CA TYR A 88 -2.38 4.75 -7.86
C TYR A 88 -1.39 5.80 -7.35
N CYS A 89 -0.11 5.75 -7.71
CA CYS A 89 0.84 6.83 -7.42
C CYS A 89 0.35 8.17 -7.98
N LEU A 90 -0.16 8.19 -9.22
CA LEU A 90 -0.70 9.42 -9.83
C LEU A 90 -1.98 9.89 -9.11
N VAL A 91 -2.91 8.97 -8.83
CA VAL A 91 -4.17 9.28 -8.13
C VAL A 91 -3.89 9.83 -6.73
N LEU A 92 -3.01 9.17 -5.98
CA LEU A 92 -2.70 9.56 -4.61
C LEU A 92 -1.90 10.86 -4.55
N TYR A 93 -1.02 11.13 -5.52
CA TYR A 93 -0.34 12.41 -5.61
C TYR A 93 -1.33 13.57 -5.81
N GLU A 94 -2.34 13.40 -6.67
CA GLU A 94 -3.37 14.43 -6.85
C GLU A 94 -4.17 14.71 -5.57
N GLN A 95 -4.36 13.70 -4.72
CA GLN A 95 -5.15 13.80 -3.48
C GLN A 95 -4.34 14.28 -2.27
N TYR A 96 -3.09 13.83 -2.15
CA TYR A 96 -2.28 13.98 -0.93
C TYR A 96 -0.97 14.73 -1.15
N GLY A 97 -0.61 15.07 -2.40
CA GLY A 97 0.65 15.73 -2.72
C GLY A 97 1.86 14.87 -2.37
N ASN A 98 2.81 15.45 -1.64
CA ASN A 98 4.07 14.79 -1.27
C ASN A 98 3.95 14.03 0.06
N ASP A 99 3.08 13.03 0.15
CA ASP A 99 2.89 12.20 1.35
C ASP A 99 3.66 10.87 1.26
N ILE A 100 4.39 10.51 2.33
CA ILE A 100 5.15 9.25 2.42
C ILE A 100 4.30 7.99 2.18
N GLY A 101 3.00 8.07 2.45
CA GLY A 101 2.04 7.02 2.20
C GLY A 101 2.01 6.57 0.74
N ILE A 102 2.34 7.45 -0.22
CA ILE A 102 2.47 7.10 -1.64
C ILE A 102 3.58 6.07 -1.82
N VAL A 103 4.77 6.33 -1.26
CA VAL A 103 5.90 5.40 -1.29
C VAL A 103 5.54 4.12 -0.54
N PHE A 104 4.85 4.25 0.60
CA PHE A 104 4.45 3.10 1.41
C PHE A 104 3.52 2.14 0.63
N THR A 105 2.63 2.65 -0.24
CA THR A 105 1.77 1.77 -1.07
C THR A 105 2.56 0.83 -1.99
N TYR A 106 3.77 1.21 -2.44
CA TYR A 106 4.64 0.34 -3.24
C TYR A 106 5.19 -0.85 -2.46
N LEU A 107 5.12 -0.81 -1.13
CA LEU A 107 5.49 -1.93 -0.26
C LEU A 107 4.31 -2.84 0.07
N MET A 108 3.10 -2.53 -0.42
CA MET A 108 1.86 -3.22 -0.08
C MET A 108 1.23 -3.87 -1.30
N ASN A 109 0.41 -4.90 -1.08
CA ASN A 109 -0.43 -5.42 -2.17
C ASN A 109 -1.52 -4.38 -2.48
N ILE A 110 -1.90 -4.22 -3.76
CA ILE A 110 -3.09 -3.46 -4.14
C ILE A 110 -4.12 -4.42 -4.73
N VAL A 111 -5.27 -4.49 -4.10
CA VAL A 111 -6.35 -5.43 -4.41
C VAL A 111 -7.49 -4.68 -5.10
N GLU A 112 -7.94 -5.19 -6.24
CA GLU A 112 -9.14 -4.70 -6.92
C GLU A 112 -10.29 -5.69 -6.76
N THR A 113 -11.41 -5.19 -6.27
CA THR A 113 -12.61 -5.98 -6.02
C THR A 113 -13.72 -5.56 -6.96
N GLY A 114 -14.48 -6.54 -7.46
CA GLY A 114 -15.70 -6.31 -8.23
C GLY A 114 -16.92 -6.10 -7.32
N VAL A 115 -18.03 -5.63 -7.91
CA VAL A 115 -19.30 -5.45 -7.19
C VAL A 115 -19.78 -6.80 -6.63
N GLY A 116 -20.14 -6.81 -5.34
CA GLY A 116 -20.61 -8.01 -4.64
C GLY A 116 -19.50 -8.93 -4.14
N LYS A 117 -18.23 -8.61 -4.40
CA LYS A 117 -17.07 -9.32 -3.86
C LYS A 117 -16.59 -8.72 -2.55
N TRP A 118 -15.92 -9.53 -1.74
CA TRP A 118 -15.43 -9.15 -0.43
C TRP A 118 -14.09 -9.81 -0.11
N PHE A 119 -13.37 -9.27 0.87
CA PHE A 119 -12.17 -9.87 1.46
C PHE A 119 -12.07 -9.45 2.93
N LEU A 120 -11.33 -10.21 3.72
CA LEU A 120 -11.09 -9.94 5.14
C LEU A 120 -9.81 -9.15 5.34
N ILE A 121 -9.83 -8.22 6.31
CA ILE A 121 -8.63 -7.56 6.81
C ILE A 121 -8.36 -8.09 8.22
N ASP A 122 -7.28 -8.85 8.40
CA ASP A 122 -6.90 -9.36 9.72
C ASP A 122 -6.41 -8.24 10.65
N ALA A 123 -6.49 -8.50 11.96
CA ALA A 123 -5.94 -7.60 12.97
C ALA A 123 -4.43 -7.38 12.77
N GLY A 124 -3.99 -6.13 12.90
CA GLY A 124 -2.58 -5.75 12.76
C GLY A 124 -2.08 -5.65 11.32
N VAL A 125 -2.91 -5.97 10.32
CA VAL A 125 -2.52 -5.83 8.91
C VAL A 125 -2.61 -4.36 8.49
N PRO A 126 -1.52 -3.74 8.00
CA PRO A 126 -1.61 -2.40 7.43
C PRO A 126 -2.50 -2.44 6.18
N HIS A 127 -3.40 -1.47 6.07
CA HIS A 127 -4.35 -1.38 4.96
C HIS A 127 -4.78 0.07 4.73
N CYS A 128 -5.26 0.37 3.53
CA CYS A 128 -5.96 1.62 3.23
C CYS A 128 -6.91 1.43 2.04
N TYR A 129 -8.07 2.08 2.08
CA TYR A 129 -8.99 2.12 0.94
C TYR A 129 -8.57 3.23 -0.02
N LEU A 130 -8.40 2.90 -1.30
CA LEU A 130 -7.84 3.81 -2.31
C LEU A 130 -8.91 4.46 -3.17
N GLN A 131 -9.87 3.67 -3.66
CA GLN A 131 -10.87 4.14 -4.61
C GLN A 131 -12.07 3.20 -4.67
N GLY A 132 -13.28 3.77 -4.77
CA GLY A 132 -14.54 3.06 -4.97
C GLY A 132 -15.55 3.30 -3.85
N GLU A 133 -16.67 2.60 -3.93
CA GLU A 133 -17.71 2.55 -2.90
C GLU A 133 -17.75 1.15 -2.30
N LEU A 134 -17.86 1.04 -0.99
CA LEU A 134 -17.84 -0.24 -0.28
C LEU A 134 -18.73 -0.23 0.95
N MET A 135 -19.06 -1.43 1.42
CA MET A 135 -19.59 -1.68 2.76
C MET A 135 -18.45 -2.23 3.62
N GLU A 136 -18.22 -1.61 4.77
CA GLU A 136 -17.24 -2.05 5.75
C GLU A 136 -17.97 -2.55 7.00
N CYS A 137 -17.58 -3.73 7.47
CA CYS A 137 -18.05 -4.28 8.74
C CYS A 137 -16.82 -4.53 9.61
N MET A 138 -16.81 -3.93 10.80
CA MET A 138 -15.68 -3.98 11.72
C MET A 138 -16.17 -4.28 13.14
N VAL A 139 -15.28 -4.85 13.96
CA VAL A 139 -15.49 -4.90 15.41
C VAL A 139 -15.56 -3.48 15.98
N ASN A 140 -16.31 -3.28 17.06
CA ASN A 140 -16.46 -1.96 17.69
C ASN A 140 -15.14 -1.49 18.33
N SER A 141 -14.31 -0.83 17.53
CA SER A 141 -13.00 -0.28 17.90
C SER A 141 -12.71 0.92 17.00
N ASP A 142 -12.18 1.99 17.58
CA ASP A 142 -11.76 3.21 16.88
C ASP A 142 -10.23 3.44 16.95
N ASN A 143 -9.48 2.46 17.47
CA ASN A 143 -8.03 2.51 17.54
C ASN A 143 -7.41 2.46 16.13
N VAL A 144 -6.82 3.57 15.70
CA VAL A 144 -6.16 3.70 14.40
C VAL A 144 -4.79 4.38 14.57
N VAL A 145 -3.73 3.68 14.16
CA VAL A 145 -2.39 4.25 13.99
C VAL A 145 -2.18 4.53 12.50
N ARG A 146 -1.78 5.75 12.14
CA ARG A 146 -1.68 6.21 10.75
C ARG A 146 -0.23 6.21 10.27
N GLY A 147 -0.02 5.70 9.06
CA GLY A 147 1.30 5.65 8.40
C GLY A 147 1.48 6.57 7.19
N GLY A 148 0.45 7.29 6.77
CA GLY A 148 0.49 8.17 5.58
C GLY A 148 -0.90 8.39 4.98
N LEU A 149 -0.92 9.06 3.83
CA LEU A 149 -2.11 9.46 3.08
C LEU A 149 -3.09 10.23 3.97
N THR A 150 -2.58 11.16 4.76
CA THR A 150 -3.40 11.87 5.74
C THR A 150 -2.79 13.20 6.16
N PRO A 151 -3.61 14.26 6.34
CA PRO A 151 -3.15 15.50 6.97
C PRO A 151 -3.11 15.40 8.50
N LYS A 152 -3.60 14.29 9.09
CA LYS A 152 -3.64 14.07 10.55
C LYS A 152 -2.28 13.63 11.07
N LEU A 153 -2.11 13.68 12.40
CA LEU A 153 -0.90 13.20 13.06
C LEU A 153 -0.62 11.74 12.71
N LYS A 154 0.63 11.48 12.31
CA LYS A 154 1.21 10.16 12.07
C LYS A 154 2.07 9.80 13.28
N ASP A 155 1.71 8.75 14.03
CA ASP A 155 2.55 8.22 15.10
C ASP A 155 3.43 7.10 14.54
N SER A 156 4.48 7.50 13.81
CA SER A 156 5.39 6.58 13.14
C SER A 156 6.17 5.70 14.13
N ALA A 157 6.43 6.21 15.35
CA ALA A 157 7.10 5.45 16.39
C ALA A 157 6.25 4.27 16.86
N THR A 158 4.98 4.51 17.18
CA THR A 158 4.04 3.43 17.54
C THR A 158 3.81 2.50 16.36
N LEU A 159 3.66 3.04 15.14
CA LEU A 159 3.47 2.24 13.94
C LEU A 159 4.61 1.22 13.74
N CYS A 160 5.87 1.67 13.83
CA CYS A 160 7.03 0.80 13.71
C CYS A 160 7.18 -0.23 14.86
N GLN A 161 6.43 -0.10 15.95
CA GLN A 161 6.42 -1.09 17.02
C GLN A 161 5.38 -2.19 16.79
N ILE A 162 4.25 -1.85 16.17
CA ILE A 162 3.07 -2.75 16.07
C ILE A 162 2.95 -3.46 14.72
N LEU A 163 3.70 -3.02 13.69
CA LEU A 163 3.66 -3.67 12.37
C LEU A 163 4.17 -5.11 12.46
N PRO A 164 3.55 -6.06 11.74
CA PRO A 164 3.89 -7.48 11.84
C PRO A 164 5.18 -7.86 11.10
N TYR A 165 5.70 -6.98 10.23
CA TYR A 165 6.93 -7.18 9.44
C TYR A 165 7.01 -8.53 8.72
N GLU A 166 5.90 -8.95 8.15
CA GLU A 166 5.78 -10.18 7.37
C GLU A 166 5.13 -9.88 6.02
N SER A 167 5.69 -10.45 4.95
CA SER A 167 5.05 -10.43 3.63
C SER A 167 3.79 -11.27 3.64
N ARG A 168 2.77 -10.79 2.92
CA ARG A 168 1.48 -11.46 2.77
C ARG A 168 1.17 -11.60 1.29
N GLN A 169 0.56 -12.74 0.95
CA GLN A 169 -0.11 -12.88 -0.33
C GLN A 169 -1.27 -11.88 -0.42
N GLU A 170 -1.68 -11.56 -1.65
CA GLU A 170 -2.95 -10.87 -1.85
C GLU A 170 -4.08 -11.63 -1.14
N PRO A 171 -5.04 -10.92 -0.52
CA PRO A 171 -6.11 -11.56 0.20
C PRO A 171 -7.01 -12.31 -0.78
N ALA A 172 -7.55 -13.43 -0.34
CA ALA A 172 -8.55 -14.14 -1.12
C ALA A 172 -9.80 -13.25 -1.25
N VAL A 173 -10.15 -12.92 -2.50
CA VAL A 173 -11.38 -12.19 -2.81
C VAL A 173 -12.47 -13.21 -3.14
N ALA A 174 -13.54 -13.21 -2.36
CA ALA A 174 -14.67 -14.13 -2.51
C ALA A 174 -15.92 -13.40 -3.03
N ASP A 175 -16.80 -14.13 -3.68
CA ASP A 175 -18.13 -13.65 -4.06
C ASP A 175 -19.10 -13.78 -2.87
N GLY A 176 -20.00 -12.80 -2.73
CA GLY A 176 -21.16 -12.96 -1.85
C GLY A 176 -22.12 -14.00 -2.41
N THR A 177 -22.71 -14.82 -1.55
CA THR A 177 -23.70 -15.81 -1.96
C THR A 177 -25.04 -15.12 -2.23
N VAL A 178 -25.57 -15.25 -3.45
CA VAL A 178 -26.88 -14.67 -3.81
C VAL A 178 -27.99 -15.44 -3.12
N LEU A 179 -28.68 -14.80 -2.18
CA LEU A 179 -29.85 -15.37 -1.49
C LEU A 179 -31.14 -15.09 -2.26
N LEU A 180 -31.28 -13.89 -2.81
CA LEU A 180 -32.48 -13.44 -3.54
C LEU A 180 -32.08 -12.51 -4.67
N GLU A 181 -32.76 -12.63 -5.82
CA GLU A 181 -32.67 -11.67 -6.92
C GLU A 181 -34.07 -11.38 -7.46
N SER A 182 -34.47 -10.11 -7.47
CA SER A 182 -35.78 -9.67 -7.97
C SER A 182 -35.70 -8.21 -8.42
N GLU A 183 -36.29 -7.90 -9.58
CA GLU A 183 -36.39 -6.54 -10.13
C GLU A 183 -35.05 -5.77 -10.15
N GLY A 184 -33.94 -6.45 -10.47
CA GLY A 184 -32.60 -5.86 -10.52
C GLY A 184 -31.95 -5.61 -9.15
N ARG A 185 -32.57 -6.07 -8.05
CA ARG A 185 -32.00 -6.05 -6.69
C ARG A 185 -31.52 -7.44 -6.30
N ARG A 186 -30.36 -7.51 -5.63
CA ARG A 186 -29.77 -8.75 -5.11
C ARG A 186 -29.59 -8.66 -3.59
N VAL A 187 -29.88 -9.74 -2.89
CA VAL A 187 -29.51 -9.95 -1.48
C VAL A 187 -28.33 -10.89 -1.44
N LEU A 188 -27.23 -10.48 -0.81
CA LEU A 188 -26.00 -11.23 -0.72
C LEU A 188 -25.72 -11.62 0.73
N GLU A 189 -25.25 -12.84 0.91
CA GLU A 189 -24.73 -13.35 2.18
C GLU A 189 -23.20 -13.45 2.11
N TYR A 190 -22.56 -13.03 3.20
CA TYR A 190 -21.12 -13.00 3.37
C TYR A 190 -20.79 -13.79 4.64
N TYR A 191 -19.76 -14.64 4.58
CA TYR A 191 -19.40 -15.59 5.64
C TYR A 191 -18.03 -15.27 6.24
#